data_AF-A0A928IXF4-F1
#
_entry.id   AF-A0A928IXF4-F1
#
_cell.length_a   1.000
_cell.length_b   1.000
_cell.length_c   1.000
_cell.angle_alpha   90.00
_cell.angle_beta   90.00
_cell.angle_gamma   90.00
#
_symmetry.space_group_name_H-M   'P 1'
#
loop_
_entity.id
_entity.type
_entity.pdbx_description
1 polymer ?
#
loop_
_entity_poly.entity_id
_entity_poly.type
_entity_poly.pdbx_seq_one_letter_code
_entity_poly.pdbx_strand_id
1 'polypeptide(L)'
;MSKMFSENFKSMRKQLGLTQEQISENLGVSCQAISKWETNSSYPDISLLPIIADYFGVSVDYLIGHDTSKQIEEINKVCLSADNLFTENRYMEAIPILREMLIKHPANEKLMYKLAWALSGTKKVSEDNYEEAIILYHKILEISTDTEMRNRVSRDLMYRYYTNGENDKALDCVKKLPAFELCYEYNLGRSNLLEGKQLSEYLQANIQLFGGAILECLEYFECERILTEEEKKPYSTEIAQRKIALLKEILG
;
A
#
# COMPACT_ATOMS: atom_id res chain seq x y z
N MET A 1 16.28 -20.18 -9.27
CA MET A 1 16.74 -19.10 -10.18
C MET A 1 16.25 -19.43 -11.59
N SER A 2 15.85 -18.40 -12.35
CA SER A 2 15.08 -18.52 -13.60
C SER A 2 15.87 -19.16 -14.75
N LYS A 3 15.20 -19.89 -15.65
CA LYS A 3 15.74 -20.36 -16.96
C LYS A 3 16.30 -19.21 -17.84
N MET A 4 15.96 -17.97 -17.49
CA MET A 4 16.25 -16.78 -18.28
C MET A 4 17.75 -16.44 -18.39
N PHE A 5 18.59 -16.71 -17.38
CA PHE A 5 20.04 -16.44 -17.50
C PHE A 5 20.68 -17.25 -18.63
N SER A 6 20.47 -18.57 -18.63
CA SER A 6 21.08 -19.47 -19.62
C SER A 6 20.62 -19.13 -21.05
N GLU A 7 19.35 -18.76 -21.21
CA GLU A 7 18.76 -18.39 -22.49
C GLU A 7 19.29 -17.02 -22.97
N ASN A 8 19.34 -16.03 -22.09
CA ASN A 8 19.85 -14.69 -22.40
C ASN A 8 21.34 -14.74 -22.75
N PHE A 9 22.16 -15.38 -21.92
CA PHE A 9 23.60 -15.54 -22.16
C PHE A 9 23.89 -16.20 -23.51
N LYS A 10 23.21 -17.33 -23.79
CA LYS A 10 23.37 -18.06 -25.04
C LYS A 10 22.90 -17.25 -26.25
N SER A 11 21.80 -16.52 -26.10
CA SER A 11 21.27 -15.64 -27.15
C SER A 11 22.27 -14.53 -27.49
N MET A 12 22.74 -13.79 -26.49
CA MET A 12 23.70 -12.69 -26.69
C MET A 12 25.02 -13.17 -27.30
N ARG A 13 25.57 -14.29 -26.82
CA ARG A 13 26.76 -14.91 -27.43
C ARG A 13 26.56 -15.21 -28.92
N LYS A 14 25.42 -15.83 -29.25
CA LYS A 14 25.08 -16.17 -30.64
C LYS A 14 24.85 -14.94 -31.51
N GLN A 15 24.26 -13.87 -30.97
CA GLN A 15 24.07 -12.60 -31.66
C GLN A 15 25.40 -11.95 -32.04
N LEU A 16 26.43 -12.10 -31.20
CA LEU A 16 27.80 -11.69 -31.49
C LEU A 16 28.58 -12.68 -32.38
N GLY A 17 27.98 -13.82 -32.76
CA GLY A 17 28.62 -14.83 -33.61
C GLY A 17 29.75 -15.61 -32.94
N LEU A 18 29.85 -15.60 -31.60
CA LEU A 18 30.97 -16.18 -30.86
C LEU A 18 30.77 -17.68 -30.59
N THR A 19 31.83 -18.48 -30.59
CA THR A 19 31.81 -19.87 -30.10
C THR A 19 31.89 -19.92 -28.56
N GLN A 20 31.68 -21.10 -27.97
CA GLN A 20 31.82 -21.27 -26.51
C GLN A 20 33.29 -21.09 -26.08
N GLU A 21 34.24 -21.52 -26.92
CA GLU A 21 35.68 -21.34 -26.69
C GLU A 21 36.05 -19.85 -26.69
N GLN A 22 35.63 -19.11 -27.72
CA GLN A 22 35.95 -17.69 -27.85
C GLN A 22 35.44 -16.85 -26.68
N ILE A 23 34.20 -17.08 -26.24
CA ILE A 23 33.69 -16.35 -25.09
C ILE A 23 34.35 -16.81 -23.77
N SER A 24 34.77 -18.08 -23.67
CA SER A 24 35.46 -18.59 -22.49
C SER A 24 36.82 -17.93 -22.29
N GLU A 25 37.55 -17.69 -23.38
CA GLU A 25 38.81 -16.96 -23.39
C GLU A 25 38.60 -15.49 -22.98
N ASN A 26 37.60 -14.82 -23.57
CA ASN A 26 37.30 -13.42 -23.27
C ASN A 26 36.89 -13.20 -21.81
N LEU A 27 36.18 -14.15 -21.21
CA LEU A 27 35.72 -14.07 -19.82
C LEU A 27 36.72 -14.70 -18.82
N GLY A 28 37.82 -15.29 -19.28
CA GLY A 28 38.82 -15.93 -18.43
C GLY A 28 38.30 -17.16 -17.68
N VAL A 29 37.36 -17.90 -18.27
CA VAL A 29 36.75 -19.11 -17.68
C VAL A 29 36.94 -20.33 -18.58
N SER A 30 36.67 -21.53 -18.06
CA SER A 30 36.75 -22.73 -18.88
C SER A 30 35.57 -22.82 -19.87
N CYS A 31 35.81 -23.35 -21.06
CA CYS A 31 34.73 -23.66 -22.02
C CYS A 31 33.66 -24.58 -21.41
N GLN A 32 34.05 -25.48 -20.51
CA GLN A 32 33.12 -26.33 -19.77
C GLN A 32 32.18 -25.52 -18.86
N ALA A 33 32.64 -24.42 -18.27
CA ALA A 33 31.79 -23.52 -17.49
C ALA A 33 30.73 -22.87 -18.39
N ILE A 34 31.12 -22.34 -19.56
CA ILE A 34 30.20 -21.78 -20.55
C ILE A 34 29.13 -22.80 -20.95
N SER A 35 29.55 -24.03 -21.28
CA SER A 35 28.62 -25.10 -21.65
C SER A 35 27.58 -25.35 -20.55
N LYS A 36 28.03 -25.49 -19.30
CA LYS A 36 27.12 -25.69 -18.15
C LYS A 36 26.21 -24.51 -17.89
N TRP A 37 26.66 -23.28 -18.12
CA TRP A 37 25.84 -22.08 -18.03
C TRP A 37 24.73 -22.09 -19.09
N GLU A 38 25.06 -22.43 -20.32
CA GLU A 38 24.09 -22.48 -21.43
C GLU A 38 23.11 -23.65 -21.38
N THR A 39 23.45 -24.72 -20.65
CA THR A 39 22.56 -25.86 -20.41
C THR A 39 21.83 -25.78 -19.07
N ASN A 40 21.89 -24.62 -18.39
CA ASN A 40 21.27 -24.39 -17.08
C ASN A 40 21.71 -25.42 -16.01
N SER A 41 22.91 -25.98 -16.17
CA SER A 41 23.49 -27.00 -15.28
C SER A 41 24.31 -26.37 -14.14
N SER A 42 24.79 -25.15 -14.32
CA SER A 42 25.38 -24.32 -13.26
C SER A 42 25.23 -22.84 -13.61
N TYR A 43 25.54 -21.95 -12.68
CA TYR A 43 25.56 -20.50 -12.90
C TYR A 43 27.00 -19.96 -12.79
N PRO A 44 27.29 -18.79 -13.39
CA PRO A 44 28.52 -18.07 -13.07
C PRO A 44 28.54 -17.71 -11.59
N ASP A 45 29.75 -17.53 -11.06
CA ASP A 45 29.91 -16.92 -9.74
C ASP A 45 29.31 -15.51 -9.75
N ILE A 46 28.77 -15.06 -8.61
CA ILE A 46 28.16 -13.74 -8.49
C ILE A 46 29.14 -12.61 -8.87
N SER A 47 30.44 -12.80 -8.62
CA SER A 47 31.49 -11.85 -8.99
C SER A 47 31.72 -11.73 -10.49
N LEU A 48 31.31 -12.73 -11.28
CA LEU A 48 31.42 -12.70 -12.75
C LEU A 48 30.23 -12.00 -13.41
N LEU A 49 29.09 -11.84 -12.73
CA LEU A 49 27.90 -11.22 -13.33
C LEU A 49 28.15 -9.80 -13.85
N PRO A 50 28.83 -8.89 -13.13
CA PRO A 50 29.14 -7.56 -13.64
C PRO A 50 30.04 -7.59 -14.88
N ILE A 51 31.02 -8.51 -14.91
CA ILE A 51 31.96 -8.65 -16.02
C ILE A 51 31.24 -9.15 -17.28
N ILE A 52 30.37 -10.15 -17.11
CA ILE A 52 29.56 -10.69 -18.22
C ILE A 52 28.60 -9.61 -18.74
N ALA A 53 27.96 -8.85 -17.84
CA ALA A 53 27.05 -7.79 -18.20
C ALA A 53 27.74 -6.67 -18.98
N ASP A 54 28.93 -6.25 -18.54
CA ASP A 54 29.77 -5.26 -19.22
C ASP A 54 30.21 -5.74 -20.61
N TYR A 55 30.66 -7.00 -20.73
CA TYR A 55 31.06 -7.61 -22.00
C TYR A 55 29.95 -7.55 -23.06
N PHE A 56 28.70 -7.78 -22.65
CA PHE A 56 27.54 -7.73 -23.55
C PHE A 56 26.89 -6.34 -23.65
N GLY A 57 27.33 -5.36 -22.88
CA GLY A 57 26.73 -4.02 -22.85
C GLY A 57 25.30 -4.00 -22.30
N VAL A 58 24.97 -4.88 -21.35
CA VAL A 58 23.64 -4.99 -20.73
C VAL A 58 23.72 -4.79 -19.21
N SER A 59 22.57 -4.61 -18.55
CA SER A 59 22.53 -4.64 -17.08
C SER A 59 22.60 -6.07 -16.54
N VAL A 60 23.08 -6.23 -15.30
CA VAL A 60 23.03 -7.53 -14.60
C VAL A 60 21.60 -8.04 -14.49
N ASP A 61 20.63 -7.14 -14.27
CA ASP A 61 19.21 -7.47 -14.22
C ASP A 61 18.74 -8.10 -15.53
N TYR A 62 19.08 -7.50 -16.68
CA TYR A 62 18.77 -8.09 -17.98
C TYR A 62 19.45 -9.45 -18.16
N LEU A 63 20.74 -9.55 -17.80
CA LEU A 63 21.53 -10.77 -17.91
C LEU A 63 20.89 -11.94 -17.15
N ILE A 64 20.40 -11.72 -15.93
CA ILE A 64 19.78 -12.78 -15.11
C ILE A 64 18.27 -12.93 -15.35
N GLY A 65 17.68 -12.09 -16.21
CA GLY A 65 16.25 -12.09 -16.51
C GLY A 65 15.38 -11.45 -15.42
N HIS A 66 15.94 -10.54 -14.62
CA HIS A 66 15.22 -9.73 -13.66
C HIS A 66 14.53 -8.54 -14.35
N ASP A 67 13.36 -8.80 -14.93
CA ASP A 67 12.56 -7.76 -15.59
C ASP A 67 11.64 -7.07 -14.57
N THR A 68 12.03 -5.86 -14.16
CA THR A 68 11.26 -5.05 -13.21
C THR A 68 9.87 -4.71 -13.73
N SER A 69 9.71 -4.53 -15.05
CA SER A 69 8.40 -4.16 -15.63
C SER A 69 7.38 -5.29 -15.49
N LYS A 70 7.80 -6.53 -15.73
CA LYS A 70 6.97 -7.73 -15.54
C LYS A 70 6.60 -7.95 -14.08
N GLN A 71 7.51 -7.67 -13.15
CA GLN A 71 7.20 -7.76 -11.72
C GLN A 71 6.13 -6.74 -11.32
N ILE A 72 6.25 -5.50 -11.79
CA ILE A 72 5.23 -4.47 -11.53
C ILE A 72 3.88 -4.90 -12.09
N GLU A 73 3.84 -5.47 -13.30
CA GLU A 73 2.62 -5.99 -13.90
C GLU A 73 2.00 -7.14 -13.08
N GLU A 74 2.83 -8.11 -12.65
CA GLU A 74 2.40 -9.25 -11.84
C GLU A 74 1.84 -8.78 -10.48
N ILE A 75 2.54 -7.88 -9.80
CA ILE A 75 2.10 -7.28 -8.54
C ILE A 75 0.77 -6.55 -8.74
N ASN A 76 0.63 -5.76 -9.80
CA ASN A 76 -0.60 -5.03 -10.08
C ASN A 76 -1.77 -5.97 -10.38
N LYS A 77 -1.54 -7.04 -11.12
CA LYS A 77 -2.57 -8.06 -11.39
C LYS A 77 -3.05 -8.73 -10.10
N VAL A 78 -2.12 -9.13 -9.23
CA VAL A 78 -2.45 -9.70 -7.90
C VAL A 78 -3.21 -8.69 -7.05
N CYS A 79 -2.76 -7.44 -7.03
CA CYS A 79 -3.42 -6.35 -6.32
C CYS A 79 -4.86 -6.14 -6.77
N LEU A 80 -5.11 -6.11 -8.09
CA LEU A 80 -6.46 -5.98 -8.65
C LEU A 80 -7.34 -7.18 -8.32
N SER A 81 -6.79 -8.40 -8.40
CA SER A 81 -7.50 -9.60 -8.00
C SER A 81 -7.92 -9.56 -6.54
N ALA A 82 -7.05 -9.08 -5.64
CA ALA A 82 -7.37 -8.91 -4.24
C ALA A 82 -8.47 -7.86 -4.02
N ASP A 83 -8.43 -6.74 -4.75
CA ASP A 83 -9.46 -5.69 -4.65
C ASP A 83 -10.85 -6.19 -5.06
N ASN A 84 -10.93 -7.03 -6.10
CA ASN A 84 -12.18 -7.68 -6.49
C ASN A 84 -12.71 -8.60 -5.37
N LEU A 85 -11.83 -9.41 -4.76
CA LEU A 85 -12.20 -10.28 -3.64
C LEU A 85 -12.68 -9.46 -2.42
N PHE A 86 -12.08 -8.32 -2.15
CA PHE A 86 -12.51 -7.43 -1.06
C PHE A 86 -13.91 -6.88 -1.31
N THR A 87 -14.20 -6.47 -2.54
CA THR A 87 -15.52 -5.97 -2.94
C THR A 87 -16.61 -7.04 -2.76
N GLU A 88 -16.25 -8.31 -2.97
CA GLU A 88 -17.13 -9.47 -2.75
C GLU A 88 -17.13 -9.99 -1.29
N ASN A 89 -16.43 -9.32 -0.37
CA ASN A 89 -16.22 -9.75 1.04
C ASN A 89 -15.50 -11.10 1.21
N ARG A 90 -14.74 -11.54 0.21
CA ARG A 90 -14.01 -12.82 0.16
C ARG A 90 -12.56 -12.67 0.62
N TYR A 91 -12.34 -12.05 1.78
CA TYR A 91 -11.00 -11.70 2.30
C TYR A 91 -10.08 -12.92 2.47
N MET A 92 -10.62 -14.05 2.95
CA MET A 92 -9.84 -15.28 3.21
C MET A 92 -9.16 -15.83 1.96
N GLU A 93 -9.77 -15.65 0.79
CA GLU A 93 -9.22 -16.13 -0.48
C GLU A 93 -8.08 -15.25 -1.00
N ALA A 94 -8.06 -13.97 -0.62
CA ALA A 94 -6.99 -13.05 -1.00
C ALA A 94 -5.70 -13.30 -0.21
N ILE A 95 -5.80 -13.75 1.05
CA ILE A 95 -4.67 -13.95 1.96
C ILE A 95 -3.56 -14.84 1.37
N PRO A 96 -3.83 -16.09 0.91
CA PRO A 96 -2.76 -16.96 0.40
C PRO A 96 -2.06 -16.37 -0.84
N ILE A 97 -2.83 -15.74 -1.74
CA ILE A 97 -2.32 -15.10 -2.96
C ILE A 97 -1.40 -13.94 -2.60
N LEU A 98 -1.83 -13.08 -1.67
CA LEU A 98 -1.06 -11.93 -1.22
C LEU A 98 0.21 -12.35 -0.44
N ARG A 99 0.13 -13.38 0.41
CA ARG A 99 1.30 -13.93 1.11
C ARG A 99 2.34 -14.49 0.14
N GLU A 100 1.91 -15.28 -0.84
CA GLU A 100 2.83 -15.83 -1.86
C GLU A 100 3.54 -14.69 -2.61
N MET A 101 2.80 -13.66 -3.02
CA MET A 101 3.37 -12.53 -3.74
C MET A 101 4.32 -11.71 -2.86
N LEU A 102 4.00 -11.54 -1.57
CA LEU A 102 4.82 -10.80 -0.63
C LEU A 102 6.14 -11.54 -0.31
N ILE A 103 6.15 -12.88 -0.32
CA ILE A 103 7.40 -13.66 -0.21
C ILE A 103 8.34 -13.33 -1.37
N LYS A 104 7.80 -13.15 -2.58
CA LYS A 104 8.58 -12.78 -3.78
C LYS A 104 9.01 -11.30 -3.75
N HIS A 105 8.23 -10.43 -3.11
CA HIS A 105 8.49 -8.98 -3.03
C HIS A 105 8.37 -8.44 -1.59
N PRO A 106 9.31 -8.78 -0.69
CA PRO A 106 9.16 -8.61 0.75
C PRO A 106 9.18 -7.16 1.28
N ALA A 107 9.46 -6.18 0.42
CA ALA A 107 9.46 -4.75 0.73
C ALA A 107 8.35 -3.98 -0.01
N ASN A 108 7.45 -4.67 -0.72
CA ASN A 108 6.38 -4.00 -1.45
C ASN A 108 5.25 -3.57 -0.50
N GLU A 109 5.19 -2.27 -0.19
CA GLU A 109 4.21 -1.69 0.74
C GLU A 109 2.75 -1.90 0.29
N LYS A 110 2.47 -1.93 -1.02
CA LYS A 110 1.10 -2.15 -1.54
C LYS A 110 0.61 -3.56 -1.24
N LEU A 111 1.47 -4.56 -1.41
CA LEU A 111 1.15 -5.95 -1.04
C LEU A 111 1.01 -6.11 0.48
N MET A 112 1.91 -5.50 1.27
CA MET A 112 1.78 -5.50 2.73
C MET A 112 0.45 -4.91 3.19
N TYR A 113 0.10 -3.73 2.64
CA TYR A 113 -1.13 -3.03 2.99
C TYR A 113 -2.36 -3.88 2.67
N LYS A 114 -2.42 -4.46 1.47
CA LYS A 114 -3.56 -5.31 1.07
C LYS A 114 -3.65 -6.56 1.92
N LEU A 115 -2.52 -7.19 2.25
CA LEU A 115 -2.52 -8.37 3.13
C LEU A 115 -3.00 -8.00 4.53
N ALA A 116 -2.49 -6.90 5.11
CA ALA A 116 -2.92 -6.41 6.41
C ALA A 116 -4.43 -6.06 6.43
N TRP A 117 -4.94 -5.50 5.34
CA TRP A 117 -6.36 -5.22 5.16
C TRP A 117 -7.19 -6.51 5.12
N ALA A 118 -6.77 -7.50 4.33
CA ALA A 118 -7.44 -8.80 4.22
C ALA A 118 -7.50 -9.52 5.58
N LEU A 119 -6.36 -9.57 6.29
CA LEU A 119 -6.24 -10.18 7.60
C LEU A 119 -7.14 -9.48 8.64
N SER A 120 -7.17 -8.15 8.60
CA SER A 120 -8.04 -7.34 9.47
C SER A 120 -9.53 -7.64 9.29
N GLY A 121 -9.97 -7.90 8.05
CA GLY A 121 -11.37 -8.27 7.75
C GLY A 121 -11.79 -9.60 8.39
N THR A 122 -10.82 -10.40 8.83
CA THR A 122 -11.03 -11.74 9.42
C THR A 122 -10.83 -11.75 10.93
N LYS A 123 -10.67 -10.60 11.59
CA LYS A 123 -10.39 -10.49 13.05
C LYS A 123 -11.37 -11.30 13.92
N LYS A 124 -12.64 -11.40 13.53
CA LYS A 124 -13.64 -12.20 14.27
C LYS A 124 -13.36 -13.72 14.23
N VAL A 125 -12.47 -14.17 13.35
CA VAL A 125 -12.21 -15.58 13.01
C VAL A 125 -10.86 -16.06 13.56
N SER A 126 -9.86 -15.19 13.70
CA SER A 126 -8.53 -15.55 14.22
C SER A 126 -7.79 -14.35 14.83
N GLU A 127 -7.27 -14.51 16.05
CA GLU A 127 -6.44 -13.54 16.75
C GLU A 127 -5.04 -13.41 16.12
N ASP A 128 -4.46 -14.52 15.65
CA ASP A 128 -3.16 -14.53 14.93
C ASP A 128 -3.18 -13.63 13.69
N ASN A 129 -4.31 -13.58 12.97
CA ASN A 129 -4.46 -12.73 11.80
C ASN A 129 -4.41 -11.23 12.18
N TYR A 130 -4.90 -10.88 13.37
CA TYR A 130 -4.84 -9.50 13.85
C TYR A 130 -3.38 -9.09 14.12
N GLU A 131 -2.63 -9.92 14.83
CA GLU A 131 -1.22 -9.64 15.13
C GLU A 131 -0.39 -9.47 13.86
N GLU A 132 -0.55 -10.38 12.88
CA GLU A 132 0.13 -10.28 11.59
C GLU A 132 -0.24 -8.97 10.85
N ALA A 133 -1.51 -8.57 10.86
CA ALA A 133 -1.94 -7.32 10.24
C ALA A 133 -1.24 -6.10 10.88
N ILE A 134 -1.18 -6.06 12.22
CA ILE A 134 -0.51 -4.98 12.95
C ILE A 134 0.98 -4.91 12.62
N ILE A 135 1.67 -6.06 12.56
CA ILE A 135 3.08 -6.14 12.18
C ILE A 135 3.31 -5.58 10.77
N LEU A 136 2.46 -5.97 9.82
CA LEU A 136 2.55 -5.48 8.44
C LEU A 136 2.36 -3.96 8.36
N TYR A 137 1.37 -3.41 9.08
CA TYR A 137 1.16 -1.97 9.12
C TYR A 137 2.37 -1.21 9.71
N HIS A 138 2.95 -1.67 10.80
CA HIS A 138 4.16 -1.04 11.35
C HIS A 138 5.34 -1.12 10.39
N LYS A 139 5.52 -2.26 9.72
CA LYS A 139 6.56 -2.40 8.70
C LYS A 139 6.40 -1.39 7.57
N ILE A 140 5.17 -1.10 7.15
CA ILE A 140 4.91 -0.04 6.15
C ILE A 140 5.32 1.33 6.70
N LEU A 141 4.99 1.66 7.95
CA LEU A 141 5.38 2.95 8.55
C LEU A 141 6.90 3.12 8.71
N GLU A 142 7.63 2.01 8.85
CA GLU A 142 9.10 1.98 8.90
C GLU A 142 9.74 2.23 7.53
N ILE A 143 9.23 1.59 6.47
CA ILE A 143 9.87 1.63 5.14
C ILE A 143 9.31 2.70 4.20
N SER A 144 8.06 3.11 4.38
CA SER A 144 7.38 3.99 3.44
C SER A 144 7.79 5.44 3.64
N THR A 145 8.18 6.09 2.54
CA THR A 145 8.36 7.54 2.46
C THR A 145 7.14 8.25 1.88
N ASP A 146 6.15 7.50 1.38
CA ASP A 146 4.94 8.07 0.80
C ASP A 146 3.99 8.57 1.89
N THR A 147 3.66 9.86 1.83
CA THR A 147 2.86 10.49 2.89
C THR A 147 1.42 9.95 2.89
N GLU A 148 0.85 9.69 1.71
CA GLU A 148 -0.51 9.15 1.61
C GLU A 148 -0.61 7.75 2.23
N MET A 149 0.31 6.85 1.87
CA MET A 149 0.41 5.51 2.43
C MET A 149 0.58 5.54 3.95
N ARG A 150 1.50 6.36 4.46
CA ARG A 150 1.72 6.51 5.92
C ARG A 150 0.48 7.00 6.65
N ASN A 151 -0.23 7.99 6.08
CA ASN A 151 -1.47 8.51 6.65
C ASN A 151 -2.57 7.45 6.65
N ARG A 152 -2.74 6.74 5.52
CA ARG A 152 -3.70 5.65 5.37
C ARG A 152 -3.46 4.54 6.40
N VAL A 153 -2.22 4.08 6.52
CA VAL A 153 -1.84 3.06 7.49
C VAL A 153 -2.03 3.52 8.93
N SER A 154 -1.67 4.78 9.25
CA SER A 154 -1.85 5.34 10.59
C SER A 154 -3.34 5.38 10.97
N ARG A 155 -4.21 5.79 10.04
CA ARG A 155 -5.67 5.76 10.22
C ARG A 155 -6.18 4.34 10.44
N ASP A 156 -5.73 3.39 9.64
CA ASP A 156 -6.21 2.01 9.74
C ASP A 156 -5.76 1.36 11.05
N LEU A 157 -4.49 1.57 11.46
CA LEU A 157 -3.98 1.16 12.78
C LEU A 157 -4.80 1.76 13.93
N MET A 158 -5.15 3.05 13.87
CA MET A 158 -6.02 3.67 14.87
C MET A 158 -7.32 2.87 15.02
N TYR A 159 -8.04 2.57 13.93
CA TYR A 159 -9.28 1.79 14.01
C TYR A 159 -9.04 0.38 14.56
N ARG A 160 -7.93 -0.27 14.19
CA ARG A 160 -7.60 -1.62 14.69
C ARG A 160 -7.31 -1.63 16.18
N TYR A 161 -6.61 -0.63 16.71
CA TYR A 161 -6.35 -0.51 18.13
C TYR A 161 -7.62 -0.15 18.91
N TYR A 162 -8.39 0.81 18.42
CA TYR A 162 -9.66 1.21 19.05
C TYR A 162 -10.64 0.03 19.16
N THR A 163 -10.84 -0.71 18.06
CA THR A 163 -11.70 -1.92 18.07
C THR A 163 -11.12 -3.09 18.87
N ASN A 164 -9.89 -2.99 19.38
CA ASN A 164 -9.29 -3.95 20.31
C ASN A 164 -9.29 -3.47 21.77
N GLY A 165 -9.81 -2.27 22.03
CA GLY A 165 -9.76 -1.64 23.36
C GLY A 165 -8.42 -1.01 23.71
N GLU A 166 -7.46 -0.95 22.77
CA GLU A 166 -6.13 -0.37 22.96
C GLU A 166 -6.13 1.14 22.70
N ASN A 167 -6.92 1.87 23.49
CA ASN A 167 -7.23 3.28 23.26
C ASN A 167 -6.00 4.20 23.24
N ASP A 168 -5.00 3.95 24.08
CA ASP A 168 -3.77 4.76 24.11
C ASP A 168 -2.99 4.66 22.79
N LYS A 169 -2.87 3.45 22.24
CA LYS A 169 -2.22 3.21 20.94
C LYS A 169 -3.02 3.83 19.80
N ALA A 170 -4.35 3.73 19.86
CA ALA A 170 -5.22 4.38 18.88
C ALA A 170 -5.02 5.90 18.88
N LEU A 171 -4.93 6.51 20.06
CA LEU A 171 -4.70 7.94 20.21
C LEU A 171 -3.32 8.37 19.67
N ASP A 172 -2.29 7.57 19.89
CA ASP A 172 -0.96 7.84 19.33
C ASP A 172 -0.91 7.74 17.81
N CYS A 173 -1.72 6.87 17.19
CA CYS A 173 -1.90 6.85 15.75
C CYS A 173 -2.57 8.12 15.22
N VAL A 174 -3.59 8.66 15.92
CA VAL A 174 -4.28 9.89 15.53
C VAL A 174 -3.31 11.08 15.50
N LYS A 175 -2.42 11.20 16.48
CA LYS A 175 -1.42 12.29 16.56
C LYS A 175 -0.46 12.33 15.36
N LYS A 176 -0.34 11.24 14.61
CA LYS A 176 0.51 11.14 13.41
C LYS A 176 -0.20 11.54 12.13
N LEU A 177 -1.53 11.64 12.16
CA LEU A 177 -2.32 12.10 11.01
C LEU A 177 -2.12 13.61 10.80
N PRO A 178 -2.23 14.10 9.55
CA PRO A 178 -2.08 15.51 9.27
C PRO A 178 -3.18 16.31 9.99
N ALA A 179 -2.81 17.47 10.51
CA ALA A 179 -3.77 18.45 10.98
C ALA A 179 -4.67 18.87 9.80
N PHE A 180 -5.94 19.07 10.08
CA PHE A 180 -6.96 19.31 9.04
C PHE A 180 -6.62 20.51 8.14
N GLU A 181 -6.04 21.56 8.72
CA GLU A 181 -5.62 22.77 8.01
C GLU A 181 -4.49 22.53 6.99
N LEU A 182 -3.81 21.39 7.07
CA LEU A 182 -2.76 20.98 6.13
C LEU A 182 -3.27 20.05 5.02
N CYS A 183 -4.52 19.57 5.13
CA CYS A 183 -5.09 18.67 4.13
C CYS A 183 -5.35 19.40 2.80
N TYR A 184 -5.22 18.65 1.70
CA TYR A 184 -5.41 19.16 0.34
C TYR A 184 -6.80 19.78 0.17
N GLU A 185 -7.84 19.07 0.60
CA GLU A 185 -9.24 19.47 0.47
C GLU A 185 -9.48 20.81 1.17
N TYR A 186 -8.96 20.97 2.39
CA TYR A 186 -9.10 22.21 3.15
C TYR A 186 -8.48 23.42 2.43
N ASN A 187 -7.27 23.23 1.87
CA ASN A 187 -6.55 24.30 1.20
C ASN A 187 -7.12 24.62 -0.19
N LEU A 188 -7.62 23.61 -0.92
CA LEU A 188 -8.25 23.80 -2.22
C LEU A 188 -9.41 24.81 -2.12
N GLY A 189 -10.28 24.67 -1.13
CA GLY A 189 -11.41 25.59 -0.94
C GLY A 189 -11.06 27.02 -0.55
N ARG A 190 -9.85 27.24 0.00
CA ARG A 190 -9.39 28.57 0.45
C ARG A 190 -8.45 29.26 -0.54
N SER A 191 -7.95 28.52 -1.52
CA SER A 191 -6.93 28.97 -2.46
C SER A 191 -7.47 29.86 -3.60
N ASN A 192 -8.78 30.04 -3.71
CA ASN A 192 -9.45 30.69 -4.85
C ASN A 192 -9.10 30.07 -6.23
N LEU A 193 -8.68 28.81 -6.26
CA LEU A 193 -8.29 28.11 -7.51
C LEU A 193 -9.49 27.55 -8.29
N LEU A 194 -10.64 27.37 -7.66
CA LEU A 194 -11.84 26.84 -8.30
C LEU A 194 -12.78 27.96 -8.70
N GLU A 195 -13.38 27.83 -9.90
CA GLU A 195 -14.34 28.79 -10.43
C GLU A 195 -15.56 28.09 -11.05
N GLY A 196 -16.65 28.84 -11.23
CA GLY A 196 -17.85 28.38 -11.93
C GLY A 196 -18.41 27.06 -11.40
N LYS A 197 -18.59 26.09 -12.31
CA LYS A 197 -19.19 24.78 -11.99
C LYS A 197 -18.36 23.98 -10.98
N GLN A 198 -17.03 23.98 -11.12
CA GLN A 198 -16.14 23.22 -10.23
C GLN A 198 -16.18 23.74 -8.80
N LEU A 199 -16.20 25.07 -8.64
CA LEU A 199 -16.38 25.70 -7.33
C LEU A 199 -17.75 25.32 -6.74
N SER A 200 -18.81 25.38 -7.53
CA SER A 200 -20.15 25.01 -7.05
C SER A 200 -20.22 23.56 -6.57
N GLU A 201 -19.65 22.62 -7.32
CA GLU A 201 -19.61 21.20 -6.95
C GLU A 201 -18.78 20.98 -5.67
N TYR A 202 -17.62 21.62 -5.57
CA TYR A 202 -16.78 21.57 -4.39
C TYR A 202 -17.51 22.12 -3.15
N LEU A 203 -18.19 23.27 -3.27
CA LEU A 203 -18.91 23.87 -2.15
C LEU A 203 -20.07 22.98 -1.69
N GLN A 204 -20.85 22.41 -2.62
CA GLN A 204 -21.94 21.50 -2.29
C GLN A 204 -21.43 20.25 -1.57
N ALA A 205 -20.36 19.62 -2.08
CA ALA A 205 -19.75 18.46 -1.43
C ALA A 205 -19.25 18.78 -0.02
N ASN A 206 -18.67 19.96 0.20
CA ASN A 206 -18.18 20.38 1.51
C ASN A 206 -19.28 20.77 2.49
N ILE A 207 -20.37 21.37 2.02
CA ILE A 207 -21.55 21.60 2.86
C ILE A 207 -22.07 20.26 3.42
N GLN A 208 -22.14 19.24 2.55
CA GLN A 208 -22.55 17.90 2.95
C GLN A 208 -21.55 17.28 3.94
N LEU A 209 -20.25 17.32 3.63
CA LEU A 209 -19.21 16.74 4.47
C LEU A 209 -19.11 17.42 5.85
N PHE A 210 -18.95 18.75 5.90
CA PHE A 210 -18.80 19.47 7.16
C PHE A 210 -20.11 19.57 7.93
N GLY A 211 -21.23 19.73 7.24
CA GLY A 211 -22.53 19.70 7.89
C GLY A 211 -22.81 18.34 8.54
N GLY A 212 -22.46 17.24 7.86
CA GLY A 212 -22.51 15.89 8.44
C GLY A 212 -21.59 15.74 9.66
N ALA A 213 -20.34 16.21 9.58
CA ALA A 213 -19.43 16.16 10.72
C ALA A 213 -19.92 16.98 11.93
N ILE A 214 -20.48 18.17 11.69
CA ILE A 214 -21.07 19.00 12.76
C ILE A 214 -22.31 18.29 13.34
N LEU A 215 -23.13 17.67 12.49
CA LEU A 215 -24.30 16.90 12.91
C LEU A 215 -23.89 15.77 13.86
N GLU A 216 -22.92 14.95 13.47
CA GLU A 216 -22.37 13.88 14.32
C GLU A 216 -21.86 14.43 15.66
N CYS A 217 -21.11 15.55 15.66
CA CYS A 217 -20.64 16.18 16.89
C CYS A 217 -21.79 16.61 17.81
N LEU A 218 -22.86 17.18 17.26
CA LEU A 218 -24.01 17.64 18.04
C LEU A 218 -24.83 16.48 18.62
N GLU A 219 -24.91 15.35 17.91
CA GLU A 219 -25.65 14.16 18.37
C GLU A 219 -25.06 13.58 19.68
N TYR A 220 -23.75 13.76 19.93
CA TYR A 220 -23.14 13.39 21.22
C TYR A 220 -23.73 14.18 22.41
N PHE A 221 -24.19 15.41 22.20
CA PHE A 221 -24.80 16.24 23.25
C PHE A 221 -26.26 15.86 23.55
N GLU A 222 -26.89 15.07 22.68
CA GLU A 222 -28.20 14.44 22.94
C GLU A 222 -28.07 13.14 23.74
N CYS A 223 -26.91 12.51 23.74
CA CYS A 223 -26.69 11.23 24.39
C CYS A 223 -26.55 11.38 25.91
N GLU A 224 -27.56 10.95 26.66
CA GLU A 224 -27.62 11.06 28.14
C GLU A 224 -26.48 10.36 28.89
N ARG A 225 -25.81 9.39 28.25
CA ARG A 225 -24.80 8.52 28.88
C ARG A 225 -23.36 8.92 28.62
N ILE A 226 -23.12 9.95 27.79
CA ILE A 226 -21.77 10.30 27.32
C ILE A 226 -21.23 11.52 28.07
N LEU A 227 -22.05 12.58 28.18
CA LEU A 227 -21.66 13.85 28.80
C LEU A 227 -22.57 14.18 29.98
N THR A 228 -21.99 14.68 31.06
CA THR A 228 -22.74 15.30 32.15
C THR A 228 -23.36 16.63 31.69
N GLU A 229 -24.36 17.14 32.43
CA GLU A 229 -25.01 18.41 32.10
C GLU A 229 -24.07 19.63 32.09
N GLU A 230 -22.99 19.56 32.87
CA GLU A 230 -21.96 20.61 32.85
C GLU A 230 -21.08 20.52 31.60
N GLU A 231 -20.65 19.31 31.23
CA GLU A 231 -19.84 19.04 30.02
C GLU A 231 -20.61 19.31 28.73
N LYS A 232 -21.94 19.26 28.77
CA LYS A 232 -22.77 19.61 27.61
C LYS A 232 -22.72 21.10 27.27
N LYS A 233 -22.30 22.00 28.16
CA LYS A 233 -22.27 23.45 27.86
C LYS A 233 -21.19 23.77 26.83
N PRO A 234 -21.45 24.66 25.84
CA PRO A 234 -22.65 25.50 25.70
C PRO A 234 -23.81 24.85 24.92
N TYR A 235 -23.66 23.61 24.48
CA TYR A 235 -24.64 22.86 23.69
C TYR A 235 -25.49 21.94 24.57
N SER A 236 -26.36 22.52 25.42
CA SER A 236 -27.34 21.71 26.14
C SER A 236 -28.14 20.83 25.16
N THR A 237 -28.71 19.73 25.64
CA THR A 237 -29.47 18.79 24.79
C THR A 237 -30.53 19.49 23.95
N GLU A 238 -31.26 20.45 24.51
CA GLU A 238 -32.26 21.26 23.78
C GLU A 238 -31.62 22.15 22.69
N ILE A 239 -30.49 22.79 22.98
CA ILE A 239 -29.76 23.62 22.01
C ILE A 239 -29.21 22.75 20.88
N ALA A 240 -28.68 21.57 21.20
CA ALA A 240 -28.20 20.60 20.24
C ALA A 240 -29.34 20.15 19.30
N GLN A 241 -30.48 19.71 19.85
CA GLN A 241 -31.68 19.32 19.07
C GLN A 241 -32.11 20.38 18.07
N ARG A 242 -32.17 21.65 18.51
CA ARG A 242 -32.54 22.76 17.63
C ARG A 242 -31.54 22.97 16.50
N LYS A 243 -30.24 22.88 16.78
CA LYS A 243 -29.18 23.04 15.78
C LYS A 243 -29.15 21.86 14.81
N ILE A 244 -29.37 20.65 15.30
CA ILE A 244 -29.49 19.41 14.51
C ILE A 244 -30.64 19.53 13.51
N ALA A 245 -31.81 20.01 13.94
CA ALA A 245 -32.95 20.22 13.05
C ALA A 245 -32.61 21.19 11.91
N LEU A 246 -32.00 22.34 12.24
CA LEU A 246 -31.56 23.32 11.24
C LEU A 246 -30.51 22.74 10.28
N LEU A 247 -29.54 21.97 10.78
CA LEU A 247 -28.54 21.32 9.95
C LEU A 247 -29.16 20.29 9.00
N LYS A 248 -30.13 19.50 9.46
CA LYS A 248 -30.85 18.54 8.61
C LYS A 248 -31.62 19.24 7.49
N GLU A 249 -32.18 20.43 7.72
CA GLU A 249 -32.80 21.24 6.67
C GLU A 249 -31.78 21.76 5.64
N ILE A 250 -30.56 22.09 6.07
CA ILE A 250 -29.49 22.55 5.17
C ILE A 250 -28.92 21.38 4.34
N LEU A 251 -28.87 20.18 4.93
CA LEU A 251 -28.32 18.98 4.31
C LEU A 251 -29.33 18.26 3.40
N GLY A 252 -30.63 18.48 3.61
CA GLY A 252 -31.75 17.82 2.94
C GLY A 252 -32.09 18.32 1.55
#